data_AF-A0A954X1C7-F1
#
_entry.id   AF-A0A954X1C7-F1
#
_cell.length_a   1.000
_cell.length_b   1.000
_cell.length_c   1.000
_cell.angle_alpha   90.00
_cell.angle_beta   90.00
_cell.angle_gamma   90.00
#
_symmetry.space_group_name_H-M   'P 1'
#
loop_
_entity.id
_entity.type
_entity.pdbx_description
1 polymer ?
#
loop_
_entity_poly.entity_id
_entity_poly.type
_entity_poly.pdbx_seq_one_letter_code
_entity_poly.pdbx_strand_id
1 'polypeptide(L)' 'YCVFGRVVEGMDVVDQIAATPAEANGDFRALPKTPVVIQSIERVQ' A
#
# COMPACT_ATOMS: atom_id res chain seq x y z
N TYR A 1 -6.62 17.33 -2.34
CA TYR A 1 -6.88 15.99 -1.75
C TYR A 1 -7.69 16.17 -0.47
N CYS A 2 -8.78 15.42 -0.30
CA CYS A 2 -9.64 15.47 0.90
C CYS A 2 -9.28 14.29 1.82
N VAL A 3 -9.01 14.56 3.10
CA VAL A 3 -8.64 13.54 4.09
C VAL A 3 -9.91 12.98 4.75
N PHE A 4 -10.05 11.66 4.80
CA PHE A 4 -11.23 10.96 5.37
C PHE A 4 -10.90 9.92 6.45
N GLY A 5 -9.61 9.75 6.78
CA GLY A 5 -9.18 8.76 7.76
C GLY A 5 -7.67 8.78 7.99
N ARG A 6 -7.22 7.98 8.96
CA ARG A 6 -5.81 7.76 9.27
C ARG A 6 -5.57 6.31 9.66
N VAL A 7 -4.37 5.81 9.42
CA VAL A 7 -3.90 4.53 9.93
C VAL A 7 -3.65 4.69 11.44
N VAL A 8 -4.29 3.86 12.25
CA VAL A 8 -4.13 3.89 13.73
C VAL A 8 -3.13 2.85 14.22
N GLU A 9 -2.93 1.76 13.47
CA GLU A 9 -2.01 0.66 13.76
C GLU A 9 -1.41 0.14 12.44
N GLY A 10 -0.18 -0.39 12.48
CA GLY A 10 0.49 -0.96 11.30
C GLY A 10 1.18 0.05 10.37
N MET A 11 1.55 1.24 10.87
CA MET A 11 2.32 2.22 10.09
C MET A 11 3.69 1.70 9.64
N ASP A 12 4.32 0.84 10.44
CA ASP A 12 5.55 0.12 10.10
C ASP A 12 5.38 -0.80 8.88
N VAL A 13 4.20 -1.41 8.71
CA VAL A 13 3.87 -2.21 7.53
C VAL A 13 3.72 -1.31 6.29
N VAL A 14 3.11 -0.12 6.45
CA VAL A 14 3.02 0.89 5.38
C VAL A 14 4.42 1.29 4.91
N ASP A 15 5.35 1.53 5.84
CA ASP A 15 6.73 1.90 5.51
C ASP A 15 7.47 0.76 4.78
N GLN A 16 7.24 -0.51 5.19
CA GLN A 16 7.80 -1.68 4.49
C GLN A 16 7.28 -1.79 3.05
N ILE A 17 5.97 -1.55 2.83
CA ILE A 17 5.37 -1.56 1.50
C ILE A 17 5.99 -0.45 0.64
N ALA A 18 6.16 0.75 1.20
CA ALA A 18 6.76 1.88 0.50
C ALA A 18 8.22 1.63 0.07
N ALA A 19 8.97 0.82 0.84
CA ALA A 19 10.35 0.44 0.55
C ALA A 19 10.48 -0.72 -0.47
N THR A 20 9.38 -1.34 -0.91
CA THR A 20 9.42 -2.48 -1.83
C THR A 20 10.00 -2.07 -3.19
N PRO A 21 10.87 -2.89 -3.82
CA PRO A 21 11.40 -2.60 -5.15
C PRO A 21 10.29 -2.37 -6.17
N ALA A 22 10.34 -1.22 -6.82
CA ALA A 22 9.41 -0.85 -7.88
C ALA A 22 10.09 -0.81 -9.25
N GLU A 23 9.32 -1.01 -10.29
CA GLU A 23 9.72 -0.88 -11.68
C GLU A 23 8.67 -0.13 -12.49
N ALA A 24 9.09 0.43 -13.62
CA ALA A 24 8.17 1.00 -14.58
C ALA A 24 7.61 -0.10 -15.48
N ASN A 25 6.29 -0.11 -15.69
CA ASN A 25 5.62 -1.00 -16.64
C ASN A 25 4.49 -0.23 -17.34
N GLY A 26 4.65 -0.02 -18.65
CA GLY A 26 3.76 0.83 -19.44
C GLY A 26 3.71 2.26 -18.93
N ASP A 27 2.49 2.77 -18.72
CA ASP A 27 2.25 4.13 -18.21
C ASP A 27 2.55 4.28 -16.70
N PHE A 28 2.72 3.17 -15.98
CA PHE A 28 2.98 3.19 -14.55
C PHE A 28 4.48 3.22 -14.27
N ARG A 29 4.92 4.24 -13.52
CA ARG A 29 6.36 4.49 -13.28
C ARG A 29 6.93 3.77 -12.05
N ALA A 30 6.09 3.28 -11.15
CA ALA A 30 6.49 2.70 -9.87
C ALA A 30 5.52 1.59 -9.44
N LEU A 31 5.49 0.50 -10.21
CA LEU A 31 4.77 -0.72 -9.84
C LEU A 31 5.68 -1.62 -9.00
N PRO A 32 5.22 -2.14 -7.85
CA PRO A 32 5.97 -3.14 -7.10
C PRO A 32 6.27 -4.37 -7.96
N LYS A 33 7.53 -4.82 -7.96
CA LYS A 33 7.95 -6.03 -8.69
C LYS A 33 7.22 -7.28 -8.22
N THR A 34 6.95 -7.34 -6.92
CA THR A 34 6.13 -8.37 -6.29
C THR A 34 4.82 -7.73 -5.84
N PRO A 35 3.65 -8.25 -6.27
CA PRO A 35 2.37 -7.69 -5.86
C PRO A 35 2.17 -7.73 -4.34
N VAL A 36 1.78 -6.60 -3.75
CA VAL A 36 1.33 -6.51 -2.36
C VAL A 36 -0.19 -6.61 -2.36
N VAL A 37 -0.71 -7.77 -1.95
CA VAL A 37 -2.15 -8.11 -2.06
C VAL A 37 -2.86 -7.89 -0.73
N ILE A 38 -3.98 -7.14 -0.76
CA ILE A 38 -4.91 -7.08 0.36
C ILE A 38 -5.73 -8.36 0.36
N GLN A 39 -5.50 -9.23 1.35
CA GLN A 39 -6.11 -10.57 1.40
C GLN A 39 -7.58 -10.55 1.85
N SER A 40 -7.92 -9.67 2.80
CA SER A 40 -9.28 -9.50 3.32
C SER A 40 -9.44 -8.10 3.92
N ILE A 41 -10.70 -7.69 4.09
CA ILE A 41 -11.08 -6.43 4.77
C ILE A 41 -12.27 -6.74 5.66
N GLU A 42 -12.21 -6.31 6.92
CA GLU A 42 -13.29 -6.44 7.89
C GLU A 42 -13.58 -5.09 8.54
N ARG A 43 -14.87 -4.78 8.71
CA ARG A 43 -15.29 -3.63 9.48
C ARG A 43 -15.41 -4.04 10.95
N VAL A 44 -14.55 -3.49 11.79
CA VAL A 44 -14.67 -3.62 13.25
C VAL A 44 -16.01 -2.98 13.65
N GLN A 45 -16.87 -3.76 14.31
CA GLN A 45 -18.17 -3.31 14.84
C GLN A 45 -18.00 -2.61 16.18
#